data_AF-A0A0T2MU74-F1
#
_entry.id   AF-A0A0T2MU74-F1
#
_cell.length_a   1.000
_cell.length_b   1.000
_cell.length_c   1.000
_cell.angle_alpha   90.00
_cell.angle_beta   90.00
_cell.angle_gamma   90.00
#
_symmetry.space_group_name_H-M   'P 1'
#
loop_
_entity.id
_entity.type
_entity.pdbx_description
1 polymer ?
#
loop_
_entity_poly.entity_id
_entity_poly.type
_entity_poly.pdbx_seq_one_letter_code
_entity_poly.pdbx_strand_id
1 'polypeptide(L)'
;MRLAITGSHGTGKTTLLDDFAAARPSYEPVPEPYWLLAQQGTPFADGPTSADLEDQLAQSCALILSTTAQRQVIFDRCPLDFIAYLDVVSAREGFEWTPHGKLLGRIETALATIDLLVFLPLSQPDEITVPIEFPKLRARTDRRLKAILRDDDLGLLEAGPRILELSGTRDQRLDRLLAEVGAP
;
A
#
# COMPACT_ATOMS: atom_id res chain seq x y z
N MET A 1 -11.23 -12.14 -6.11
CA MET A 1 -10.05 -11.91 -5.28
C MET A 1 -10.03 -10.45 -4.82
N ARG A 2 -9.55 -10.19 -3.62
CA ARG A 2 -9.31 -8.86 -3.07
C ARG A 2 -7.82 -8.58 -3.14
N LEU A 3 -7.44 -7.61 -3.94
CA LEU A 3 -6.05 -7.28 -4.26
C LEU A 3 -5.68 -5.95 -3.61
N ALA A 4 -4.43 -5.79 -3.17
CA ALA A 4 -3.90 -4.47 -2.86
C ALA A 4 -2.51 -4.31 -3.46
N ILE A 5 -2.16 -3.12 -3.93
CA ILE A 5 -0.82 -2.81 -4.46
C ILE A 5 -0.08 -1.92 -3.47
N THR A 6 1.07 -2.36 -2.96
CA THR A 6 1.87 -1.68 -1.94
C THR A 6 3.27 -1.33 -2.45
N GLY A 7 3.86 -0.26 -1.89
CA GLY A 7 5.16 0.26 -2.35
C GLY A 7 5.36 1.74 -2.04
N SER A 8 6.61 2.18 -1.99
CA SER A 8 6.94 3.59 -1.72
C SER A 8 6.43 4.55 -2.81
N HIS A 9 6.46 5.86 -2.55
CA HIS A 9 6.01 6.87 -3.51
C HIS A 9 6.74 6.73 -4.86
N GLY A 10 6.01 6.80 -5.98
CA GLY A 10 6.62 6.70 -7.31
C GLY A 10 7.15 5.32 -7.71
N THR A 11 6.61 4.22 -7.16
CA THR A 11 6.91 2.85 -7.65
C THR A 11 5.99 2.39 -8.79
N GLY A 12 5.04 3.24 -9.24
CA GLY A 12 4.09 2.91 -10.31
C GLY A 12 2.85 2.11 -9.86
N LYS A 13 2.49 2.18 -8.57
CA LYS A 13 1.32 1.46 -8.00
C LYS A 13 0.01 1.79 -8.70
N THR A 14 -0.37 3.06 -8.70
CA THR A 14 -1.61 3.55 -9.34
C THR A 14 -1.61 3.21 -10.83
N THR A 15 -0.46 3.34 -11.50
CA THR A 15 -0.33 2.94 -12.91
C THR A 15 -0.59 1.45 -13.13
N LEU A 16 -0.02 0.57 -12.31
CA LEU A 16 -0.27 -0.87 -12.41
C LEU A 16 -1.73 -1.21 -12.08
N LEU A 17 -2.33 -0.51 -11.12
CA LEU A 17 -3.73 -0.66 -10.76
C LEU A 17 -4.64 -0.30 -11.94
N ASP A 18 -4.40 0.86 -12.57
CA ASP A 18 -5.17 1.35 -13.71
C ASP A 18 -5.05 0.39 -14.91
N ASP A 19 -3.84 -0.07 -15.21
CA ASP A 19 -3.60 -1.05 -16.28
C ASP A 19 -4.31 -2.38 -16.01
N PHE A 20 -4.23 -2.86 -14.77
CA PHE A 20 -4.90 -4.08 -14.37
C PHE A 20 -6.43 -3.93 -14.46
N ALA A 21 -7.00 -2.83 -13.98
CA ALA A 21 -8.43 -2.56 -14.06
C ALA A 21 -8.91 -2.43 -15.52
N ALA A 22 -8.10 -1.83 -16.40
CA ALA A 22 -8.37 -1.78 -17.83
C ALA A 22 -8.36 -3.18 -18.48
N ALA A 23 -7.42 -4.04 -18.09
CA ALA A 23 -7.33 -5.43 -18.57
C ALA A 23 -8.37 -6.37 -17.91
N ARG A 24 -8.88 -6.02 -16.73
CA ARG A 24 -9.87 -6.79 -15.95
C ARG A 24 -11.02 -5.89 -15.47
N PRO A 25 -11.96 -5.53 -16.37
CA PRO A 25 -13.08 -4.63 -16.03
C PRO A 25 -14.03 -5.17 -14.95
N SER A 26 -13.93 -6.45 -14.59
CA SER A 26 -14.70 -7.05 -13.51
C SER A 26 -14.15 -6.70 -12.12
N TYR A 27 -12.91 -6.21 -12.03
CA TYR A 27 -12.33 -5.70 -10.79
C TYR A 27 -12.66 -4.22 -10.62
N GLU A 28 -13.16 -3.88 -9.45
CA GLU A 28 -13.43 -2.50 -9.07
C GLU A 28 -12.18 -1.87 -8.43
N PRO A 29 -11.64 -0.78 -9.00
CA PRO A 29 -10.53 -0.05 -8.41
C PRO A 29 -11.02 0.80 -7.22
N VAL A 30 -10.35 0.66 -6.08
CA VAL A 30 -10.57 1.48 -4.88
C VAL A 30 -9.40 2.44 -4.73
N PRO A 31 -9.63 3.77 -4.79
CA PRO A 31 -8.56 4.76 -4.78
C PRO A 31 -7.86 4.87 -3.43
N GLU A 32 -6.68 5.50 -3.45
CA GLU A 32 -5.87 5.75 -2.25
C GLU A 32 -6.66 6.50 -1.17
N PRO A 33 -6.57 6.09 0.13
CA PRO A 33 -7.28 6.72 1.24
C PRO A 33 -7.11 8.25 1.34
N TYR A 34 -5.93 8.76 0.97
CA TYR A 34 -5.64 10.19 0.91
C TYR A 34 -6.70 10.98 0.15
N TRP A 35 -7.15 10.49 -1.01
CA TRP A 35 -8.10 11.22 -1.86
C TRP A 35 -9.47 11.35 -1.24
N LEU A 36 -9.87 10.40 -0.39
CA LEU A 36 -11.13 10.47 0.35
C LEU A 36 -11.05 11.47 1.50
N LEU A 37 -9.91 11.52 2.20
CA LEU A 37 -9.67 12.51 3.26
C LEU A 37 -9.54 13.94 2.69
N ALA A 38 -8.88 14.10 1.55
CA ALA A 38 -8.77 15.37 0.86
C ALA A 38 -10.14 15.91 0.41
N GLN A 39 -11.03 15.04 -0.08
CA GLN A 39 -12.43 15.41 -0.41
C GLN A 39 -13.24 15.84 0.82
N GLN A 40 -12.88 15.35 2.01
CA GLN A 40 -13.50 15.71 3.28
C GLN A 40 -12.93 16.99 3.89
N GLY A 41 -12.00 17.67 3.19
CA GLY A 41 -11.47 18.96 3.60
C GLY A 41 -10.21 18.89 4.47
N THR A 42 -9.45 17.79 4.40
CA THR A 42 -8.14 17.68 5.06
C THR A 42 -7.01 17.91 4.05
N PRO A 43 -6.61 19.16 3.76
CA PRO A 43 -5.41 19.42 2.97
C PRO A 43 -4.18 19.18 3.86
N PHE A 44 -3.40 18.17 3.49
CA PHE A 44 -2.11 17.88 4.12
C PHE A 44 -1.06 18.82 3.53
N ALA A 45 -0.68 19.87 4.25
CA ALA A 45 0.31 20.85 3.83
C ALA A 45 1.65 20.60 4.56
N ASP A 46 2.76 20.72 3.83
CA ASP A 46 4.16 20.59 4.28
C ASP A 46 4.71 19.17 4.50
N GLY A 47 4.17 18.18 3.78
CA GLY A 47 4.65 16.79 3.78
C GLY A 47 3.95 15.92 4.83
N PRO A 48 4.19 14.60 4.84
CA PRO A 48 3.44 13.70 5.73
C PRO A 48 3.87 13.87 7.19
N THR A 49 2.92 14.15 8.08
CA THR A 49 3.09 14.06 9.53
C THR A 49 2.63 12.70 10.06
N SER A 50 3.07 12.30 11.26
CA SER A 50 2.58 11.07 11.88
C SER A 50 1.06 11.06 12.06
N ALA A 51 0.47 12.16 12.53
CA ALA A 51 -0.99 12.27 12.71
C ALA A 51 -1.77 12.04 11.41
N ASP A 52 -1.32 12.65 10.32
CA ASP A 52 -1.95 12.51 9.00
C ASP A 52 -1.88 11.08 8.46
N LEU A 53 -0.78 10.38 8.77
CA LEU A 53 -0.58 8.99 8.38
C LEU A 53 -1.42 8.03 9.23
N GLU A 54 -1.67 8.35 10.51
CA GLU A 54 -2.59 7.59 11.35
C GLU A 54 -4.02 7.67 10.83
N ASP A 55 -4.47 8.86 10.41
CA ASP A 55 -5.79 9.05 9.81
C ASP A 55 -5.93 8.26 8.49
N GLN A 56 -4.89 8.30 7.65
CA GLN A 56 -4.86 7.52 6.41
C GLN A 56 -4.84 6.00 6.67
N LEU A 57 -4.13 5.54 7.70
CA LEU A 57 -4.12 4.14 8.12
C LEU A 57 -5.51 3.70 8.59
N ALA A 58 -6.16 4.50 9.43
CA ALA A 58 -7.51 4.23 9.92
C ALA A 58 -8.52 4.18 8.77
N GLN A 59 -8.39 5.11 7.80
CA GLN A 59 -9.23 5.15 6.61
C GLN A 59 -8.97 3.97 5.68
N SER A 60 -7.70 3.57 5.48
CA SER A 60 -7.34 2.36 4.71
C SER A 60 -8.01 1.11 5.28
N CYS A 61 -7.92 0.92 6.60
CA CYS A 61 -8.59 -0.19 7.27
C CYS A 61 -10.11 -0.10 7.12
N ALA A 62 -10.70 1.08 7.27
CA ALA A 62 -12.15 1.28 7.13
C ALA A 62 -12.65 0.92 5.73
N LEU A 63 -11.95 1.38 4.68
CA LEU A 63 -12.29 1.07 3.29
C LEU A 63 -12.29 -0.43 3.06
N ILE A 64 -11.18 -1.08 3.37
CA ILE A 64 -11.02 -2.53 3.21
C ILE A 64 -12.13 -3.27 3.96
N LEU A 65 -12.41 -2.93 5.23
CA LEU A 65 -13.43 -3.62 6.00
C LEU A 65 -14.87 -3.36 5.51
N SER A 66 -15.12 -2.21 4.87
CA SER A 66 -16.44 -1.87 4.30
C SER A 66 -16.73 -2.57 2.96
N THR A 67 -15.69 -2.96 2.22
CA THR A 67 -15.77 -3.59 0.89
C THR A 67 -15.98 -5.12 0.97
N THR A 68 -16.37 -5.68 2.12
CA THR A 68 -16.41 -7.14 2.36
C THR A 68 -17.40 -7.92 1.49
N ALA A 69 -18.44 -7.27 0.94
CA ALA A 69 -19.37 -7.90 0.01
C ALA A 69 -18.82 -8.02 -1.43
N GLN A 70 -17.85 -7.18 -1.80
CA GLN A 70 -17.25 -7.17 -3.14
C GLN A 70 -16.08 -8.16 -3.19
N ARG A 71 -16.21 -9.15 -4.08
CA ARG A 71 -15.18 -10.18 -4.24
C ARG A 71 -14.10 -9.84 -5.25
N GLN A 72 -14.25 -8.82 -6.10
CA GLN A 72 -13.30 -8.46 -7.15
C GLN A 72 -12.98 -6.98 -7.04
N VAL A 73 -12.02 -6.67 -6.18
CA VAL A 73 -11.61 -5.29 -5.86
C VAL A 73 -10.10 -5.21 -5.80
N ILE A 74 -9.56 -4.08 -6.23
CA ILE A 74 -8.13 -3.77 -6.16
C ILE A 74 -7.93 -2.43 -5.46
N PHE A 75 -7.21 -2.44 -4.34
CA PHE A 75 -6.95 -1.26 -3.52
C PHE A 75 -5.63 -0.61 -3.95
N ASP A 76 -5.64 0.71 -4.19
CA ASP A 76 -4.42 1.51 -4.27
C ASP A 76 -3.89 1.71 -2.84
N ARG A 77 -2.87 0.91 -2.48
CA ARG A 77 -2.26 0.77 -1.15
C ARG A 77 -3.03 -0.08 -0.16
N CYS A 78 -2.30 -0.56 0.84
CA CYS A 78 -2.84 -1.28 1.99
C CYS A 78 -2.36 -0.63 3.31
N PRO A 79 -2.84 -1.10 4.47
CA PRO A 79 -2.41 -0.57 5.77
C PRO A 79 -0.88 -0.55 5.96
N LEU A 80 -0.15 -1.50 5.38
CA LEU A 80 1.31 -1.59 5.52
C LEU A 80 2.06 -0.42 4.86
N ASP A 81 1.49 0.21 3.82
CA ASP A 81 2.07 1.41 3.23
C ASP A 81 2.17 2.53 4.29
N PHE A 82 1.09 2.76 5.02
CA PHE A 82 1.01 3.82 6.02
C PHE A 82 1.83 3.50 7.26
N ILE A 83 1.84 2.24 7.72
CA ILE A 83 2.71 1.80 8.82
C ILE A 83 4.19 2.04 8.47
N ALA A 84 4.61 1.70 7.24
CA ALA A 84 5.99 1.94 6.82
C ALA A 84 6.35 3.43 6.79
N TYR A 85 5.43 4.32 6.42
CA TYR A 85 5.65 5.76 6.54
C TYR A 85 5.65 6.22 8.00
N LEU A 86 4.73 5.73 8.83
CA LEU A 86 4.63 6.06 10.25
C LEU A 86 5.93 5.74 11.00
N ASP A 87 6.49 4.56 10.79
CA ASP A 87 7.77 4.16 11.42
C ASP A 87 8.92 5.10 11.03
N VAL A 88 8.93 5.57 9.78
CA VAL A 88 10.00 6.45 9.28
C VAL A 88 9.82 7.89 9.73
N VAL A 89 8.57 8.39 9.76
CA VAL A 89 8.21 9.77 10.09
C VAL A 89 8.22 9.98 11.61
N SER A 90 7.60 9.09 12.40
CA SER A 90 7.61 9.17 13.87
C SER A 90 9.05 9.19 14.43
N ALA A 91 9.92 8.33 13.91
CA ALA A 91 11.33 8.31 14.30
C ALA A 91 12.05 9.62 13.99
N ARG A 92 11.63 10.34 12.94
CA ARG A 92 12.14 11.69 12.62
C ARG A 92 11.54 12.75 13.55
N GLU A 93 10.30 12.57 13.97
CA GLU A 93 9.61 13.43 14.95
C GLU A 93 10.08 13.18 16.39
N GLY A 94 10.85 12.10 16.63
CA GLY A 94 11.53 11.84 17.90
C GLY A 94 10.85 10.80 18.79
N PHE A 95 9.94 9.99 18.24
CA PHE A 95 9.30 8.88 18.95
C PHE A 95 9.16 7.64 18.08
N GLU A 96 8.83 6.51 18.70
CA GLU A 96 8.55 5.27 17.99
C GLU A 96 7.03 5.04 17.94
N TRP A 97 6.47 5.02 16.74
CA TRP A 97 5.07 4.71 16.57
C TRP A 97 4.83 3.19 16.61
N THR A 98 3.82 2.75 17.35
CA THR A 98 3.42 1.33 17.38
C THR A 98 1.89 1.22 17.39
N PRO A 99 1.30 0.35 16.55
CA PRO A 99 -0.14 0.11 16.57
C PRO A 99 -0.51 -0.66 17.85
N HIS A 100 -1.60 -0.26 18.50
CA HIS A 100 -2.03 -0.91 19.74
C HIS A 100 -3.56 -0.94 19.88
N GLY A 101 -4.03 -1.81 20.77
CA GLY A 101 -5.44 -1.94 21.13
C GLY A 101 -6.34 -2.18 19.92
N LYS A 102 -7.39 -1.36 19.79
CA LYS A 102 -8.39 -1.49 18.72
C LYS A 102 -7.81 -1.23 17.33
N LEU A 103 -6.79 -0.39 17.20
CA LEU A 103 -6.19 -0.09 15.91
C LEU A 103 -5.43 -1.31 15.37
N LEU A 104 -4.62 -1.95 16.22
CA LEU A 104 -3.91 -3.18 15.87
C LEU A 104 -4.86 -4.27 15.37
N GLY A 105 -5.93 -4.57 16.13
CA GLY A 105 -6.91 -5.57 15.71
C GLY A 105 -7.62 -5.21 14.39
N ARG A 106 -7.84 -3.92 14.11
CA ARG A 106 -8.40 -3.46 12.82
C ARG A 106 -7.42 -3.65 11.66
N ILE A 107 -6.13 -3.40 11.88
CA ILE A 107 -5.08 -3.63 10.89
C ILE A 107 -5.02 -5.12 10.55
N GLU A 108 -4.92 -5.98 11.57
CA GLU A 108 -4.88 -7.45 11.39
C GLU A 108 -6.11 -7.94 10.63
N THR A 109 -7.31 -7.49 11.04
CA THR A 109 -8.55 -7.88 10.36
C THR A 109 -8.58 -7.39 8.91
N ALA A 110 -8.13 -6.16 8.64
CA ALA A 110 -8.10 -5.63 7.28
C ALA A 110 -7.13 -6.44 6.40
N LEU A 111 -5.92 -6.72 6.88
CA LEU A 111 -4.92 -7.51 6.16
C LEU A 111 -5.42 -8.93 5.87
N ALA A 112 -6.06 -9.58 6.84
CA ALA A 112 -6.63 -10.93 6.67
C ALA A 112 -7.76 -11.00 5.63
N THR A 113 -8.34 -9.86 5.23
CA THR A 113 -9.37 -9.83 4.18
C THR A 113 -8.81 -9.60 2.78
N ILE A 114 -7.51 -9.28 2.66
CA ILE A 114 -6.83 -9.17 1.37
C ILE A 114 -6.38 -10.58 0.98
N ASP A 115 -6.70 -11.01 -0.25
CA ASP A 115 -6.30 -12.33 -0.73
C ASP A 115 -4.85 -12.31 -1.27
N LEU A 116 -4.50 -11.22 -1.97
CA LEU A 116 -3.20 -11.04 -2.61
C LEU A 116 -2.72 -9.60 -2.45
N LEU A 117 -1.53 -9.45 -1.86
CA LEU A 117 -0.82 -8.21 -1.70
C LEU A 117 0.33 -8.15 -2.72
N VAL A 118 0.26 -7.21 -3.64
CA VAL A 118 1.23 -7.01 -4.72
C VAL A 118 2.24 -5.96 -4.26
N PHE A 119 3.49 -6.34 -4.08
CA PHE A 119 4.55 -5.45 -3.66
C PHE A 119 5.39 -4.96 -4.84
N LEU A 120 5.52 -3.64 -4.98
CA LEU A 120 6.41 -2.96 -5.92
C LEU A 120 7.59 -2.31 -5.18
N PRO A 121 8.73 -3.02 -5.02
CA PRO A 121 9.95 -2.43 -4.48
C PRO A 121 10.53 -1.39 -5.45
N LEU A 122 11.38 -0.49 -4.93
CA LEU A 122 12.19 0.39 -5.76
C LEU A 122 13.13 -0.41 -6.67
N SER A 123 13.05 -0.12 -7.97
CA SER A 123 13.93 -0.65 -9.02
C SER A 123 15.36 -0.13 -8.87
N GLN A 124 16.33 -0.92 -9.34
CA GLN A 124 17.72 -0.51 -9.48
C GLN A 124 18.21 -0.83 -10.91
N PRO A 125 18.52 0.18 -11.74
CA PRO A 125 18.42 1.62 -11.47
C PRO A 125 16.97 2.10 -11.28
N ASP A 126 16.81 3.27 -10.68
CA ASP A 126 15.49 3.88 -10.47
C ASP A 126 14.81 4.18 -11.81
N GLU A 127 13.51 3.89 -11.91
CA GLU A 127 12.70 4.15 -13.11
C GLU A 127 12.31 5.63 -13.24
N ILE A 128 12.31 6.36 -12.12
CA ILE A 128 12.00 7.78 -12.10
C ILE A 128 13.26 8.59 -12.42
N THR A 129 13.23 9.28 -13.56
CA THR A 129 14.30 10.18 -14.01
C THR A 129 14.06 11.65 -13.66
N VAL A 130 12.87 11.99 -13.17
CA VAL A 130 12.50 13.34 -12.75
C VAL A 130 12.75 13.56 -11.25
N PRO A 131 13.00 14.80 -10.79
CA PRO A 131 13.08 15.09 -9.37
C PRO A 131 11.82 14.63 -8.64
N ILE A 132 12.00 13.81 -7.61
CA ILE A 132 10.91 13.33 -6.75
C ILE A 132 10.97 14.05 -5.41
N GLU A 133 9.79 14.35 -4.87
CA GLU A 133 9.67 14.92 -3.53
C GLU A 133 10.14 13.90 -2.48
N PHE A 134 10.81 14.40 -1.45
CA PHE A 134 11.30 13.63 -0.30
C PHE A 134 12.03 12.31 -0.67
N PRO A 135 13.10 12.34 -1.50
CA PRO A 135 13.76 11.12 -2.01
C PRO A 135 14.33 10.23 -0.88
N LYS A 136 14.80 10.85 0.22
CA LYS A 136 15.26 10.12 1.40
C LYS A 136 14.12 9.41 2.13
N LEU A 137 12.94 10.03 2.22
CA LEU A 137 11.77 9.41 2.83
C LEU A 137 11.34 8.21 1.98
N ARG A 138 11.19 8.40 0.67
CA ARG A 138 10.89 7.32 -0.30
C ARG A 138 11.80 6.11 -0.13
N ALA A 139 13.12 6.31 -0.13
CA ALA A 139 14.08 5.21 0.02
C ALA A 139 14.03 4.53 1.41
N ARG A 140 13.79 5.30 2.48
CA ARG A 140 13.63 4.75 3.83
C ARG A 140 12.34 3.93 3.96
N THR A 141 11.23 4.43 3.41
CA THR A 141 9.95 3.72 3.39
C THR A 141 10.05 2.45 2.56
N ASP A 142 10.70 2.47 1.40
CA ASP A 142 10.94 1.25 0.61
C ASP A 142 11.73 0.19 1.39
N ARG A 143 12.81 0.60 2.07
CA ARG A 143 13.56 -0.31 2.95
C ARG A 143 12.68 -0.87 4.07
N ARG A 144 11.83 -0.03 4.65
CA ARG A 144 10.93 -0.44 5.72
C ARG A 144 9.88 -1.45 5.22
N LEU A 145 9.26 -1.20 4.08
CA LEU A 145 8.34 -2.14 3.43
C LEU A 145 9.03 -3.47 3.11
N LYS A 146 10.29 -3.46 2.66
CA LYS A 146 11.05 -4.69 2.44
C LYS A 146 11.21 -5.51 3.72
N ALA A 147 11.56 -4.87 4.84
CA ALA A 147 11.67 -5.56 6.13
C ALA A 147 10.31 -6.13 6.58
N ILE A 148 9.24 -5.34 6.48
CA ILE A 148 7.89 -5.80 6.82
C ILE A 148 7.47 -6.99 5.95
N LEU A 149 7.63 -6.90 4.63
CA LEU A 149 7.05 -7.85 3.68
C LEU A 149 7.89 -9.11 3.46
N ARG A 150 9.21 -9.04 3.66
CA ARG A 150 10.13 -10.17 3.42
C ARG A 150 10.50 -10.90 4.71
N ASP A 151 10.62 -10.15 5.80
CA ASP A 151 11.10 -10.67 7.08
C ASP A 151 9.98 -10.78 8.14
N ASP A 152 8.75 -10.37 7.79
CA ASP A 152 7.61 -10.24 8.72
C ASP A 152 8.00 -9.52 10.02
N ASP A 153 8.77 -8.45 9.90
CA ASP A 153 9.37 -7.73 11.04
C ASP A 153 8.34 -7.18 12.05
N LEU A 154 7.06 -7.12 11.66
CA LEU A 154 5.94 -6.72 12.51
C LEU A 154 5.11 -7.88 13.07
N GLY A 155 5.32 -9.12 12.59
CA GLY A 155 4.50 -10.29 12.93
C GLY A 155 3.04 -10.16 12.50
N LEU A 156 2.76 -9.36 11.46
CA LEU A 156 1.39 -9.06 10.99
C LEU A 156 0.98 -9.92 9.80
N LEU A 157 1.90 -10.71 9.24
CA LEU A 157 1.67 -11.45 8.00
C LEU A 157 1.29 -12.92 8.20
N GLU A 158 1.35 -13.45 9.42
CA GLU A 158 1.01 -14.86 9.72
C GLU A 158 -0.41 -15.23 9.25
N ALA A 159 -1.40 -14.38 9.56
CA ALA A 159 -2.78 -14.50 9.06
C ALA A 159 -3.08 -13.54 7.89
N GLY A 160 -2.02 -12.98 7.29
CA GLY A 160 -2.10 -11.94 6.28
C GLY A 160 -2.32 -12.45 4.86
N PRO A 161 -2.30 -11.52 3.88
CA PRO A 161 -2.48 -11.86 2.47
C PRO A 161 -1.30 -12.67 1.93
N ARG A 162 -1.54 -13.41 0.84
CA ARG A 162 -0.43 -13.91 0.01
C ARG A 162 0.34 -12.72 -0.59
N ILE A 163 1.67 -12.79 -0.62
CA ILE A 163 2.49 -11.70 -1.15
C ILE A 163 3.04 -12.06 -2.53
N LEU A 164 2.90 -11.15 -3.50
CA LEU A 164 3.51 -11.22 -4.82
C LEU A 164 4.43 -10.01 -5.01
N GLU A 165 5.74 -10.22 -4.97
CA GLU A 165 6.72 -9.18 -5.31
C GLU A 165 6.91 -9.12 -6.83
N LEU A 166 6.72 -7.93 -7.41
CA LEU A 166 6.86 -7.68 -8.85
C LEU A 166 8.00 -6.69 -9.13
N SER A 167 8.77 -6.98 -10.17
CA SER A 167 9.88 -6.15 -10.66
C SER A 167 9.96 -6.28 -12.18
N GLY A 168 10.75 -5.42 -12.83
CA GLY A 168 10.81 -5.34 -14.29
C GLY A 168 9.96 -4.20 -14.83
N THR A 169 9.74 -4.16 -16.15
CA THR A 169 9.00 -3.09 -16.82
C THR A 169 7.52 -3.06 -16.44
N ARG A 170 6.83 -1.96 -16.75
CA ARG A 170 5.37 -1.81 -16.59
C ARG A 170 4.61 -3.01 -17.15
N ASP A 171 4.88 -3.40 -18.39
CA ASP A 171 4.23 -4.53 -19.06
C ASP A 171 4.54 -5.87 -18.38
N GLN A 172 5.80 -6.09 -17.98
CA GLN A 172 6.19 -7.32 -17.27
C GLN A 172 5.48 -7.46 -15.91
N ARG A 173 5.30 -6.34 -15.19
CA ARG A 173 4.54 -6.32 -13.93
C ARG A 173 3.06 -6.64 -14.18
N LEU A 174 2.46 -6.05 -15.20
CA LEU A 174 1.07 -6.31 -15.58
C LEU A 174 0.85 -7.77 -15.99
N ASP A 175 1.66 -8.29 -16.90
CA ASP A 175 1.56 -9.67 -17.40
C ASP A 175 1.65 -10.68 -16.25
N ARG A 176 2.59 -10.46 -15.32
CA ARG A 176 2.77 -11.34 -14.17
C ARG A 176 1.61 -11.23 -13.18
N LEU A 177 1.06 -10.04 -12.96
CA LEU A 177 -0.14 -9.87 -12.13
C LEU A 177 -1.35 -10.56 -12.76
N LEU A 178 -1.57 -10.41 -14.06
CA LEU A 178 -2.66 -11.06 -14.79
C LEU A 178 -2.54 -12.59 -14.75
N ALA A 179 -1.31 -13.10 -14.84
CA ALA A 179 -1.03 -14.53 -14.71
C ALA A 179 -1.36 -15.06 -13.31
N GLU A 180 -1.02 -14.33 -12.25
CA GLU A 180 -1.29 -14.73 -10.85
C GLU A 180 -2.79 -14.76 -10.54
N VAL A 181 -3.54 -13.76 -11.04
CA VAL A 181 -4.99 -13.68 -10.84
C VAL A 181 -5.76 -14.73 -11.65
N GLY A 182 -5.12 -15.36 -12.65
CA GLY A 182 -5.69 -16.40 -13.50
C GLY A 182 -6.60 -15.87 -14.61
N ALA A 183 -6.94 -16.70 -15.59
CA ALA A 183 -7.83 -16.32 -16.72
C ALA A 183 -9.20 -15.80 -16.24
N PRO A 184 -9.88 -14.93 -17.02
CA PRO A 184 -11.18 -14.35 -16.65
C PRO A 184 -12.27 -15.40 -16.40
#